data_AF-A0A4Q5S3W0-F1
#
_entry.id   AF-A0A4Q5S3W0-F1
#
_cell.length_a   1.000
_cell.length_b   1.000
_cell.length_c   1.000
_cell.angle_alpha   90.00
_cell.angle_beta   90.00
_cell.angle_gamma   90.00
#
_symmetry.space_group_name_H-M   'P 1'
#
loop_
_entity.id
_entity.type
_entity.pdbx_description
1 polymer ?
#
loop_
_entity_poly.entity_id
_entity_poly.type
_entity_poly.pdbx_seq_one_letter_code
_entity_poly.pdbx_strand_id
1 'polypeptide(L)'
;MTDIFAAMAQWTGLFGVGPFFLYRIGDGARPGVSLYRGKPWQFEGLIALSFDGDLQIELIQQSNDTPSVYTETLATRGAGFHHFKWEFEDYDAAVAHFRSRGIEAAMEIESPGVTRVTYFDTVAELGHFVELGDPTPAFRESTAKMRQICAAWDGNDAVREMARF
;
A
#
# COMPACT_ATOMS: atom_id res chain seq x y z
N MET A 1 6.09 2.62 -8.66
CA MET A 1 6.40 3.61 -9.73
C MET A 1 7.74 4.27 -9.46
N THR A 2 8.28 5.04 -10.42
CA THR A 2 9.57 5.75 -10.28
C THR A 2 9.45 7.25 -9.99
N ASP A 3 8.29 7.85 -10.29
CA ASP A 3 7.97 9.25 -9.93
C ASP A 3 6.49 9.34 -9.48
N ILE A 4 6.30 9.42 -8.17
CA ILE A 4 4.97 9.47 -7.55
C ILE A 4 4.29 10.82 -7.75
N PHE A 5 5.04 11.91 -7.93
CA PHE A 5 4.44 13.23 -8.18
C PHE A 5 3.84 13.29 -9.58
N ALA A 6 4.56 12.76 -10.57
CA ALA A 6 4.03 12.58 -11.90
C ALA A 6 2.81 11.66 -11.90
N ALA A 7 2.84 10.56 -11.14
CA ALA A 7 1.70 9.64 -11.03
C ALA A 7 0.47 10.30 -10.39
N MET A 8 0.61 11.00 -9.26
CA MET A 8 -0.49 11.75 -8.62
C MET A 8 -1.10 12.77 -9.58
N ALA A 9 -0.27 13.52 -10.31
CA ALA A 9 -0.72 14.48 -11.31
C ALA A 9 -1.48 13.81 -12.47
N GLN A 10 -1.02 12.64 -12.95
CA GLN A 10 -1.71 11.86 -13.98
C GLN A 10 -3.07 11.37 -13.50
N TRP A 11 -3.15 10.78 -12.30
CA TRP A 11 -4.41 10.30 -11.73
C TRP A 11 -5.40 11.45 -11.50
N THR A 12 -4.92 12.58 -11.00
CA THR A 12 -5.71 13.80 -10.84
C THR A 12 -6.24 14.29 -12.19
N GLY A 13 -5.38 14.40 -13.20
CA GLY A 13 -5.76 14.95 -14.50
C GLY A 13 -6.64 14.04 -15.35
N LEU A 14 -6.46 12.72 -15.27
CA LEU A 14 -7.23 11.75 -16.05
C LEU A 14 -8.58 11.42 -15.41
N PHE A 15 -8.62 11.28 -14.09
CA PHE A 15 -9.76 10.73 -13.37
C PHE A 15 -10.40 11.72 -12.40
N GLY A 16 -9.81 12.89 -12.18
CA GLY A 16 -10.30 13.83 -11.17
C GLY A 16 -10.14 13.32 -9.73
N VAL A 17 -9.23 12.36 -9.51
CA VAL A 17 -8.99 11.76 -8.19
C VAL A 17 -8.12 12.69 -7.35
N GLY A 18 -8.58 12.99 -6.14
CA GLY A 18 -7.81 13.74 -5.15
C GLY A 18 -8.63 14.10 -3.90
N PRO A 19 -8.02 14.80 -2.93
CA PRO A 19 -6.58 15.04 -2.86
C PRO A 19 -5.84 13.72 -2.58
N PHE A 20 -4.55 13.68 -2.86
CA PHE A 20 -3.65 12.63 -2.41
C PHE A 20 -3.04 13.00 -1.06
N PHE A 21 -3.10 12.09 -0.10
CA PHE A 21 -2.42 12.17 1.19
C PHE A 21 -1.03 11.52 1.05
N LEU A 22 0.01 12.34 0.97
CA LEU A 22 1.38 11.91 0.71
C LEU A 22 2.14 11.68 2.01
N TYR A 23 2.66 10.46 2.19
CA TYR A 23 3.48 10.04 3.30
C TYR A 23 4.94 9.92 2.86
N ARG A 24 5.83 10.61 3.57
CA ARG A 24 7.29 10.48 3.41
C ARG A 24 7.85 9.49 4.43
N ILE A 25 8.47 8.45 3.91
CA ILE A 25 8.99 7.36 4.71
C ILE A 25 10.51 7.38 4.56
N GLY A 26 11.17 8.15 5.43
CA GLY A 26 12.63 8.21 5.52
C GLY A 26 13.26 7.03 6.24
N ASP A 27 14.58 7.15 6.43
CA ASP A 27 15.43 6.20 7.14
C ASP A 27 14.99 6.04 8.61
N GLY A 28 15.14 4.82 9.11
CA GLY A 28 14.83 4.50 10.50
C GLY A 28 14.04 3.21 10.65
N ALA A 29 14.34 2.50 11.73
CA ALA A 29 13.58 1.32 12.13
C ALA A 29 12.13 1.73 12.40
N ARG A 30 11.20 1.32 11.53
CA ARG A 30 9.78 1.32 11.87
C ARG A 30 9.61 0.31 13.02
N PRO A 31 8.90 0.67 14.10
CA PRO A 31 8.54 -0.32 15.11
C PRO A 31 7.74 -1.43 14.42
N GLY A 32 8.10 -2.68 14.68
CA GLY A 32 7.42 -3.85 14.11
C GLY A 32 8.34 -4.80 13.35
N VAL A 33 7.72 -5.73 12.62
CA VAL A 33 8.39 -6.75 11.82
C VAL A 33 8.06 -6.50 10.36
N SER A 34 9.08 -6.54 9.51
CA SER A 34 8.90 -6.48 8.06
C SER A 34 9.79 -7.52 7.41
N LEU A 35 9.18 -8.43 6.65
CA LEU A 35 9.85 -9.52 5.97
C LEU A 35 9.57 -9.45 4.48
N TYR A 36 10.59 -9.68 3.66
CA TYR A 36 10.47 -9.96 2.24
C TYR A 36 11.06 -11.33 1.94
N ARG A 37 10.24 -12.25 1.41
CA ARG A 37 10.59 -13.66 1.18
C ARG A 37 11.29 -14.28 2.40
N GLY A 38 10.71 -14.04 3.58
CA GLY A 38 11.19 -14.53 4.88
C GLY A 38 12.41 -13.83 5.48
N LYS A 39 12.98 -12.81 4.82
CA LYS A 39 14.16 -12.07 5.31
C LYS A 39 13.79 -10.69 5.82
N PRO A 40 14.46 -10.16 6.86
CA PRO A 40 14.24 -8.79 7.32
C PRO A 40 14.33 -7.78 6.18
N TRP A 41 13.37 -6.86 6.14
CA TRP A 41 13.24 -5.87 5.07
C TRP A 41 12.83 -4.51 5.64
N GLN A 42 13.19 -3.43 4.94
CA GLN A 42 12.84 -2.06 5.32
C GLN A 42 12.43 -1.25 4.10
N PHE A 43 11.28 -0.57 4.22
CA PHE A 43 10.81 0.36 3.21
C PHE A 43 11.31 1.78 3.48
N GLU A 44 11.89 2.38 2.45
CA GLU A 44 12.06 3.83 2.34
C GLU A 44 11.42 4.29 1.04
N GLY A 45 10.77 5.44 1.10
CA GLY A 45 10.14 6.03 -0.07
C GLY A 45 8.88 6.81 0.26
N LEU A 46 7.94 6.77 -0.67
CA LEU A 46 6.73 7.58 -0.69
C LEU A 46 5.52 6.67 -0.89
N ILE A 47 4.47 6.94 -0.11
CA ILE A 47 3.15 6.35 -0.29
C ILE A 47 2.16 7.51 -0.42
N ALA A 48 1.31 7.49 -1.43
CA ALA A 48 0.23 8.45 -1.57
C ALA A 48 -1.11 7.72 -1.62
N LEU A 49 -2.04 8.11 -0.74
CA LEU A 49 -3.37 7.53 -0.66
C LEU A 49 -4.40 8.53 -1.17
N SER A 50 -5.38 8.07 -1.93
CA SER A 50 -6.58 8.82 -2.25
C SER A 50 -7.78 7.89 -2.31
N PHE A 51 -8.96 8.46 -2.50
CA PHE A 51 -10.20 7.70 -2.61
C PHE A 51 -11.05 8.23 -3.78
N ASP A 52 -11.68 7.31 -4.48
CA ASP A 52 -12.77 7.59 -5.41
C ASP A 52 -13.98 6.72 -5.01
N GLY A 53 -14.99 7.34 -4.40
CA GLY A 53 -16.05 6.62 -3.70
C GLY A 53 -15.46 5.68 -2.64
N ASP A 54 -15.76 4.38 -2.74
CA ASP A 54 -15.27 3.36 -1.82
C ASP A 54 -13.93 2.74 -2.24
N LEU A 55 -13.41 3.07 -3.42
CA LEU A 55 -12.13 2.57 -3.90
C LEU A 55 -10.99 3.41 -3.30
N GLN A 56 -10.10 2.75 -2.56
CA GLN A 56 -8.82 3.35 -2.19
C GLN A 56 -7.83 3.21 -3.35
N ILE A 57 -7.15 4.31 -3.68
CA ILE A 57 -6.08 4.35 -4.66
C ILE A 57 -4.78 4.58 -3.89
N GLU A 58 -3.88 3.61 -3.94
CA GLU A 58 -2.57 3.68 -3.31
C GLU A 58 -1.46 3.73 -4.36
N LEU A 59 -0.65 4.78 -4.29
CA LEU A 59 0.53 4.95 -5.12
C LEU A 59 1.78 4.74 -4.27
N ILE A 60 2.68 3.89 -4.74
CA ILE A 60 3.90 3.50 -4.01
C ILE A 60 5.14 3.76 -4.86
N GLN A 61 6.09 4.48 -4.29
CA GLN A 61 7.44 4.64 -4.82
C GLN A 61 8.44 4.28 -3.73
N GLN A 62 9.17 3.19 -3.93
CA GLN A 62 10.32 2.86 -3.09
C GLN A 62 11.54 3.66 -3.58
N SER A 63 12.32 4.20 -2.64
CA SER A 63 13.52 4.99 -2.94
C SER A 63 14.83 4.32 -2.57
N ASN A 64 14.81 3.29 -1.70
CA ASN A 64 16.00 2.49 -1.40
C ASN A 64 16.13 1.29 -2.34
N ASP A 65 17.33 0.73 -2.40
CA ASP A 65 17.66 -0.41 -3.28
C ASP A 65 17.35 -1.78 -2.66
N THR A 66 16.59 -1.82 -1.56
CA THR A 66 16.27 -3.09 -0.90
C THR A 66 15.33 -3.94 -1.76
N PRO A 67 15.60 -5.25 -1.94
CA PRO A 67 14.67 -6.13 -2.65
C PRO A 67 13.30 -6.17 -1.97
N SER A 68 12.24 -6.05 -2.75
CA SER A 68 10.84 -6.06 -2.30
C SER A 68 9.91 -6.48 -3.44
N VAL A 69 8.63 -6.72 -3.14
CA VAL A 69 7.60 -6.93 -4.17
C VAL A 69 7.47 -5.73 -5.14
N TYR A 70 7.79 -4.52 -4.67
CA TYR A 70 7.75 -3.30 -5.48
C TYR A 70 8.90 -3.22 -6.46
N THR A 71 10.14 -3.48 -6.01
CA THR A 71 11.32 -3.47 -6.89
C THR A 71 11.30 -4.65 -7.86
N GLU A 72 10.82 -5.81 -7.41
CA GLU A 72 10.58 -6.98 -8.27
C GLU A 72 9.58 -6.66 -9.38
N THR A 73 8.45 -6.04 -9.05
CA THR A 73 7.44 -5.64 -10.04
C THR A 73 8.00 -4.63 -11.03
N LEU A 74 8.72 -3.62 -10.56
CA LEU A 74 9.35 -2.62 -11.45
C LEU A 74 10.35 -3.28 -12.41
N ALA A 75 11.17 -4.21 -11.94
CA ALA A 75 12.17 -4.89 -12.77
C ALA A 75 11.56 -5.83 -13.81
N THR A 76 10.44 -6.48 -13.49
CA THR A 76 9.84 -7.54 -14.32
C THR A 76 8.72 -7.04 -15.23
N ARG A 77 7.94 -6.06 -14.78
CA ARG A 77 6.71 -5.59 -15.46
C ARG A 77 6.66 -4.09 -15.66
N GLY A 78 7.57 -3.32 -15.06
CA GLY A 78 7.54 -1.87 -15.05
C GLY A 78 6.52 -1.29 -14.06
N ALA A 79 6.29 0.02 -14.15
CA ALA A 79 5.30 0.69 -13.31
C ALA A 79 3.87 0.36 -13.78
N GLY A 80 2.96 0.10 -12.84
CA GLY A 80 1.57 -0.21 -13.14
C GLY A 80 0.84 -0.78 -11.93
N PHE A 81 -0.24 -1.51 -12.19
CA PHE A 81 -1.02 -2.18 -11.16
C PHE A 81 -0.18 -3.27 -10.46
N HIS A 82 -0.09 -3.18 -9.13
CA HIS A 82 0.77 -4.05 -8.32
C HIS A 82 -0.03 -5.13 -7.58
N HIS A 83 -1.11 -4.73 -6.91
CA HIS A 83 -1.88 -5.59 -6.04
C HIS A 83 -3.31 -5.06 -5.88
N PHE A 84 -4.22 -5.93 -5.46
CA PHE A 84 -5.44 -5.51 -4.77
C PHE A 84 -5.34 -5.90 -3.29
N LYS A 85 -5.95 -5.09 -2.43
CA LYS A 85 -6.01 -5.34 -1.00
C LYS A 85 -7.38 -5.83 -0.57
N TRP A 86 -7.39 -6.78 0.35
CA TRP A 86 -8.60 -7.34 0.93
C TRP A 86 -8.47 -7.45 2.45
N GLU A 87 -9.45 -6.89 3.15
CA GLU A 87 -9.60 -7.02 4.59
C GLU A 87 -10.58 -8.16 4.92
N PHE A 88 -10.16 -9.04 5.83
CA PHE A 88 -10.97 -10.14 6.34
C PHE A 88 -11.37 -9.87 7.79
N GLU A 89 -12.51 -10.42 8.23
CA GLU A 89 -12.91 -10.39 9.64
C GLU A 89 -11.97 -11.25 10.49
N ASP A 90 -11.60 -12.43 9.98
CA ASP A 90 -10.58 -13.31 10.57
C ASP A 90 -9.33 -13.34 9.66
N TYR A 91 -8.43 -12.39 9.91
CA TYR A 91 -7.17 -12.26 9.17
C TYR A 91 -6.28 -13.51 9.32
N ASP A 92 -6.16 -14.06 10.51
CA ASP A 92 -5.26 -15.18 10.78
C ASP A 92 -5.76 -16.45 10.07
N ALA A 93 -7.08 -16.68 10.04
CA ALA A 93 -7.67 -17.75 9.24
C ALA A 93 -7.47 -17.54 7.73
N ALA A 94 -7.58 -16.30 7.23
CA ALA A 94 -7.34 -15.99 5.83
C ALA A 94 -5.87 -16.23 5.44
N VAL A 95 -4.90 -15.76 6.24
CA VAL A 95 -3.48 -16.04 6.03
C VAL A 95 -3.20 -17.55 6.04
N ALA A 96 -3.76 -18.29 7.01
CA ALA A 96 -3.63 -19.74 7.09
C ALA A 96 -4.22 -20.44 5.84
N HIS A 97 -5.34 -19.95 5.32
CA HIS A 97 -5.95 -20.47 4.10
C HIS A 97 -4.99 -20.38 2.90
N PHE A 98 -4.44 -19.21 2.62
CA PHE A 98 -3.52 -19.01 1.50
C PHE A 98 -2.25 -19.85 1.66
N ARG A 99 -1.66 -19.89 2.87
CA ARG A 99 -0.49 -20.73 3.17
C ARG A 99 -0.78 -22.23 2.98
N SER A 100 -1.96 -22.71 3.39
CA SER A 100 -2.37 -24.11 3.21
C SER A 100 -2.50 -24.53 1.74
N ARG A 101 -2.68 -23.55 0.83
CA ARG A 101 -2.71 -23.76 -0.62
C ARG A 101 -1.33 -23.68 -1.27
N GLY A 102 -0.27 -23.47 -0.47
CA GLY A 102 1.09 -23.33 -0.97
C GLY A 102 1.39 -21.97 -1.59
N ILE A 103 0.54 -20.97 -1.38
CA ILE A 103 0.76 -19.61 -1.89
C ILE A 103 1.77 -18.92 -0.98
N GLU A 104 2.86 -18.41 -1.55
CA GLU A 104 3.97 -17.80 -0.82
C GLU A 104 3.55 -16.45 -0.21
N ALA A 105 3.85 -16.24 1.07
CA ALA A 105 3.81 -14.91 1.67
C ALA A 105 5.08 -14.13 1.24
N ALA A 106 4.98 -13.40 0.14
CA ALA A 106 6.09 -12.68 -0.47
C ALA A 106 6.58 -11.52 0.41
N MET A 107 5.66 -10.85 1.12
CA MET A 107 5.99 -9.76 2.03
C MET A 107 5.04 -9.73 3.22
N GLU A 108 5.57 -9.56 4.42
CA GLU A 108 4.81 -9.48 5.67
C GLU A 108 5.21 -8.20 6.39
N ILE A 109 4.24 -7.39 6.81
CA ILE A 109 4.47 -6.13 7.50
C ILE A 109 3.55 -6.08 8.72
N GLU A 110 4.14 -5.89 9.89
CA GLU A 110 3.44 -5.59 11.12
C GLU A 110 3.83 -4.19 11.58
N SER A 111 2.84 -3.30 11.66
CA SER A 111 2.98 -1.98 12.26
C SER A 111 2.20 -1.99 13.58
N PRO A 112 2.87 -2.13 14.75
CA PRO A 112 2.20 -2.30 16.03
C PRO A 112 1.20 -1.17 16.32
N GLY A 113 -0.02 -1.55 16.70
CA GLY A 113 -1.11 -0.62 16.96
C GLY A 113 -1.78 -0.01 15.72
N VAL A 114 -1.30 -0.33 14.51
CA VAL A 114 -1.79 0.24 13.25
C VAL A 114 -2.44 -0.82 12.36
N THR A 115 -1.66 -1.78 11.87
CA THR A 115 -2.14 -2.82 10.94
C THR A 115 -1.17 -3.98 10.85
N ARG A 116 -1.68 -5.15 10.47
CA ARG A 116 -0.90 -6.24 9.87
C ARG A 116 -1.20 -6.33 8.38
N VAL A 117 -0.21 -6.71 7.60
CA VAL A 117 -0.32 -6.86 6.15
C VAL A 117 0.47 -8.09 5.69
N THR A 118 -0.12 -8.90 4.82
CA THR A 118 0.58 -9.99 4.12
C THR A 118 0.29 -9.93 2.62
N TYR A 119 1.33 -9.82 1.81
CA TYR A 119 1.26 -9.98 0.36
C TYR A 119 1.49 -11.44 -0.01
N PHE A 120 0.55 -12.01 -0.74
CA PHE A 120 0.64 -13.35 -1.32
C PHE A 120 1.05 -13.28 -2.79
N ASP A 121 2.09 -14.04 -3.13
CA ASP A 121 2.58 -14.18 -4.51
C ASP A 121 1.57 -14.97 -5.34
N THR A 122 0.77 -14.23 -6.10
CA THR A 122 -0.26 -14.75 -7.01
C THR A 122 -0.03 -14.21 -8.42
N VAL A 123 1.19 -13.72 -8.68
CA VAL A 123 1.51 -13.03 -9.94
C VAL A 123 1.42 -13.98 -11.13
N ALA A 124 1.83 -15.24 -10.97
CA ALA A 124 1.76 -16.23 -12.04
C ALA A 124 0.30 -16.58 -12.41
N GLU A 125 -0.60 -16.61 -11.43
CA GLU A 125 -1.99 -17.02 -11.59
C GLU A 125 -2.91 -15.86 -11.97
N LEU A 126 -2.72 -14.68 -11.38
CA LEU A 126 -3.62 -13.54 -11.47
C LEU A 126 -2.99 -12.29 -12.11
N GLY A 127 -1.67 -12.29 -12.30
CA GLY A 127 -0.95 -11.15 -12.87
C GLY A 127 -0.70 -10.01 -11.88
N HIS A 128 -0.97 -10.18 -10.59
CA HIS A 128 -0.71 -9.21 -9.51
C HIS A 128 -0.57 -9.93 -8.16
N PHE A 129 -0.09 -9.24 -7.14
CA PHE A 129 -0.12 -9.76 -5.77
C PHE A 129 -1.53 -9.62 -5.17
N VAL A 130 -1.83 -10.42 -4.15
CA VAL A 130 -2.99 -10.18 -3.27
C VAL A 130 -2.47 -9.73 -1.92
N GLU A 131 -2.94 -8.59 -1.42
CA GLU A 131 -2.63 -8.12 -0.07
C GLU A 131 -3.79 -8.44 0.87
N LEU A 132 -3.48 -9.10 1.99
CA LEU A 132 -4.40 -9.21 3.12
C LEU A 132 -4.07 -8.14 4.15
N GLY A 133 -5.10 -7.43 4.62
CA GLY A 133 -4.96 -6.40 5.65
C GLY A 133 -5.76 -6.70 6.91
N ASP A 134 -5.18 -6.38 8.06
CA ASP A 134 -5.85 -6.36 9.37
C ASP A 134 -5.61 -5.02 10.07
N PRO A 135 -6.29 -3.95 9.63
CA PRO A 135 -6.16 -2.65 10.24
C PRO A 135 -6.97 -2.54 11.53
N THR A 136 -6.39 -1.85 12.51
CA THR A 136 -7.09 -1.54 13.76
C THR A 136 -8.31 -0.65 13.51
N PRO A 137 -9.32 -0.65 14.40
CA PRO A 137 -10.47 0.25 14.29
C PRO A 137 -10.09 1.73 14.16
N ALA A 138 -9.05 2.16 14.88
CA ALA A 138 -8.54 3.53 14.80
C ALA A 138 -7.96 3.85 13.41
N PHE A 139 -7.24 2.90 12.80
CA PHE A 139 -6.75 3.07 11.43
C PHE A 139 -7.90 3.12 10.42
N ARG A 140 -8.92 2.27 10.57
CA ARG A 140 -10.14 2.31 9.74
C ARG A 140 -10.90 3.63 9.87
N GLU A 141 -10.97 4.21 11.07
CA GLU A 141 -11.58 5.51 11.28
C GLU A 141 -10.78 6.63 10.57
N SER A 142 -9.45 6.55 10.63
CA SER A 142 -8.56 7.49 9.94
C SER A 142 -8.75 7.43 8.42
N THR A 143 -8.78 6.22 7.83
CA THR A 143 -9.02 6.05 6.39
C THR A 143 -10.43 6.46 5.97
N ALA A 144 -11.45 6.24 6.82
CA ALA A 144 -12.81 6.74 6.58
C ALA A 144 -12.87 8.28 6.54
N LYS A 145 -12.09 8.97 7.39
CA LYS A 145 -11.96 10.45 7.33
C LYS A 145 -11.29 10.91 6.04
N MET A 146 -10.24 10.22 5.59
CA MET A 146 -9.60 10.52 4.30
C MET A 146 -10.60 10.38 3.14
N ARG A 147 -11.40 9.32 3.13
CA ARG A 147 -12.46 9.12 2.13
C ARG A 147 -13.46 10.27 2.12
N GLN A 148 -13.92 10.73 3.29
CA GLN A 148 -14.84 11.87 3.40
C GLN A 148 -14.22 13.16 2.84
N ILE A 149 -12.92 13.37 3.07
CA ILE A 149 -12.19 14.52 2.55
C ILE A 149 -12.10 14.46 1.02
N CYS A 150 -11.77 13.30 0.43
CA CYS A 150 -11.76 13.12 -1.03
C CYS A 150 -13.15 13.35 -1.64
N ALA A 151 -14.21 12.84 -1.01
CA ALA A 151 -15.58 13.03 -1.49
C ALA A 151 -16.03 14.51 -1.50
N ALA A 152 -15.44 15.35 -0.64
CA ALA A 152 -15.74 16.78 -0.56
C ALA A 152 -14.71 17.66 -1.29
N TRP A 153 -13.79 17.06 -2.04
CA TRP A 153 -12.69 17.78 -2.68
C TRP A 153 -13.17 18.65 -3.84
N ASP A 154 -12.65 19.88 -3.92
CA ASP A 154 -13.05 20.90 -4.90
C ASP A 154 -12.06 21.04 -6.07
N GLY A 155 -11.04 20.17 -6.12
CA GLY A 155 -9.97 20.21 -7.13
C GLY A 155 -8.75 21.05 -6.76
N ASN A 156 -8.79 21.81 -5.66
CA ASN A 156 -7.65 22.61 -5.19
C ASN A 156 -6.80 21.85 -4.17
N ASP A 157 -5.49 22.15 -4.11
CA ASP A 157 -4.59 21.50 -3.14
C ASP A 157 -4.59 19.96 -3.29
N ALA A 158 -4.26 19.50 -4.51
CA ALA A 158 -4.35 18.11 -4.92
C ALA A 158 -3.42 17.15 -4.16
N VAL A 159 -2.43 17.66 -3.44
CA VAL A 159 -1.48 16.86 -2.66
C VAL A 159 -1.33 17.46 -1.28
N ARG A 160 -1.62 16.65 -0.26
CA ARG A 160 -1.51 17.00 1.16
C ARG A 160 -0.40 16.19 1.80
N GLU A 161 0.68 16.86 2.18
CA GLU A 161 1.79 16.23 2.90
C GLU A 161 1.34 15.84 4.31
N MET A 162 1.57 14.59 4.67
CA MET A 162 1.22 14.04 5.96
C MET A 162 2.46 14.00 6.85
N ALA A 163 2.35 14.57 8.05
CA ALA A 163 3.37 14.41 9.07
C ALA A 163 3.47 12.91 9.47
N ARG A 164 4.69 12.41 9.64
CA ARG A 164 4.91 11.12 10.32
C ARG A 164 4.42 11.24 11.77
N PHE A 165 3.71 10.21 12.23
CA PHE A 165 3.55 9.93 13.66
C PHE A 165 4.79 9.23 14.20
#